data_AF-A0A1Q7SXK5-F1
#
_entry.id   AF-A0A1Q7SXK5-F1
#
_cell.length_a   1.000
_cell.length_b   1.000
_cell.length_c   1.000
_cell.angle_alpha   90.00
_cell.angle_beta   90.00
_cell.angle_gamma   90.00
#
_symmetry.space_group_name_H-M   'P 1'
#
loop_
_entity.id
_entity.type
_entity.pdbx_description
1 polymer ?
#
loop_
_entity_poly.entity_id
_entity_poly.type
_entity_poly.pdbx_seq_one_letter_code
_entity_poly.pdbx_strand_id
1 'polypeptide(L)'
;MGATDLRRIASPFSQGVSSGGNDADLTYARAVATTQNKRGWIQSPLFDLSLFTLSPLAGLLVILPVLVSPKGLRVFIAATYLIAIPHYVSSFSFYLGDENLSYYRTRRLAFFVGPVLIFIAVMALRLTKIDAAVQSSLYVWNVFHVSMQSAGILAVYRRLNGGLLSESRFARASILGVNGTLAFFHIDHFPPIYQNLLKVHFPVWTIPAASLSVAVVGLVCYWDSLRRRAKRLRAPELTFLVSSLLLFHPYLWVRDLNLATFGMLIGHFLQYLGIVWLLNRRKYATVEGSGHQRLLSSISTKTPLLLLTLVSVGLVFYLAEKSSAWLGVPISYVIVWNSLALVHFYLDGLIWAFKDPFVRKTIGPYLTPDSHMAVE
;
A
#
# COMPACT_ATOMS: atom_id res chain seq x y z
N MET A 1 57.10 -19.17 15.96
CA MET A 1 57.88 -18.84 14.73
C MET A 1 56.91 -18.16 13.76
N GLY A 2 56.95 -16.87 13.41
CA GLY A 2 57.61 -15.65 13.94
C GLY A 2 56.53 -14.53 14.07
N ALA A 3 56.64 -13.46 14.87
CA ALA A 3 57.72 -12.47 15.05
C ALA A 3 58.19 -11.97 13.68
N THR A 4 57.91 -10.74 13.21
CA THR A 4 58.08 -9.37 13.74
C THR A 4 57.26 -8.45 12.78
N ASP A 5 56.72 -7.29 13.13
CA ASP A 5 57.51 -6.07 13.34
C ASP A 5 56.69 -4.93 13.98
N LEU A 6 57.36 -4.17 14.83
CA LEU A 6 56.87 -3.00 15.56
C LEU A 6 57.52 -1.74 14.96
N ARG A 7 56.79 -0.60 14.97
CA ARG A 7 57.21 0.72 15.52
C ARG A 7 56.89 1.97 14.66
N ARG A 8 56.26 2.91 15.39
CA ARG A 8 56.46 4.39 15.43
C ARG A 8 55.99 5.17 14.19
N ILE A 9 55.33 6.33 14.33
CA ILE A 9 55.78 7.55 15.03
C ILE A 9 54.56 8.40 15.49
N ALA A 10 54.63 8.91 16.72
CA ALA A 10 53.80 10.00 17.26
C ALA A 10 54.26 11.35 16.68
N SER A 11 53.43 12.39 16.49
CA SER A 11 53.05 13.34 17.55
C SER A 11 52.33 14.58 16.98
N PRO A 12 51.77 15.46 17.84
CA PRO A 12 50.66 16.38 17.56
C PRO A 12 51.07 17.86 17.44
N PHE A 13 50.32 18.63 16.64
CA PHE A 13 50.15 20.11 16.69
C PHE A 13 48.94 20.39 15.76
N SER A 14 47.98 21.29 15.99
CA SER A 14 48.02 22.59 16.64
C SER A 14 46.60 23.00 17.08
N GLN A 15 46.55 23.67 18.23
CA GLN A 15 45.42 24.46 18.69
C GLN A 15 45.12 25.62 17.73
N GLY A 16 43.84 25.85 17.44
CA GLY A 16 43.33 27.05 16.81
C GLY A 16 41.97 27.38 17.44
N VAL A 17 42.00 28.20 18.47
CA VAL A 17 40.80 28.80 19.08
C VAL A 17 40.37 29.95 18.18
N SER A 18 39.23 29.82 17.50
CA SER A 18 38.53 30.96 16.90
C SER A 18 37.21 31.18 17.63
N SER A 19 37.15 32.28 18.37
CA SER A 19 35.95 32.83 18.97
C SER A 19 35.13 33.55 17.88
N GLY A 20 34.29 32.78 17.18
CA GLY A 20 33.28 33.30 16.25
C GLY A 20 31.88 33.06 16.82
N GLY A 21 31.32 34.06 17.51
CA GLY A 21 30.01 33.98 18.13
C GLY A 21 28.85 33.94 17.13
N ASN A 22 27.99 32.94 17.31
CA ASN A 22 26.55 33.06 17.59
C ASN A 22 25.52 33.48 16.51
N ASP A 23 25.75 33.29 15.21
CA ASP A 23 24.64 33.27 14.22
C ASP A 23 24.39 31.88 13.60
N ALA A 24 25.40 31.01 13.57
CA ALA A 24 25.25 29.63 13.10
C ALA A 24 24.42 28.76 14.07
N ASP A 25 24.54 29.02 15.38
CA ASP A 25 23.90 28.22 16.43
C ASP A 25 22.37 28.43 16.50
N LEU A 26 21.87 29.63 16.19
CA LEU A 26 20.43 29.88 16.12
C LEU A 26 19.79 29.22 14.89
N THR A 27 20.52 29.15 13.77
CA THR A 27 20.07 28.49 12.54
C THR A 27 20.09 26.97 12.69
N TYR A 28 21.11 26.44 13.34
CA TYR A 28 21.23 25.01 13.69
C TYR A 28 20.17 24.61 14.73
N ALA A 29 19.95 25.42 15.77
CA ALA A 29 18.89 25.18 16.77
C ALA A 29 17.48 25.27 16.16
N ARG A 30 17.22 26.15 15.17
CA ARG A 30 15.94 26.18 14.44
C ARG A 30 15.74 24.96 13.54
N ALA A 31 16.80 24.45 12.91
CA ALA A 31 16.76 23.21 12.12
C ALA A 31 16.56 21.95 13.00
N VAL A 32 17.11 21.95 14.21
CA VAL A 32 16.91 20.88 15.22
C VAL A 32 15.53 20.97 15.90
N ALA A 33 14.99 22.18 16.12
CA ALA A 33 13.64 22.37 16.68
C ALA A 33 12.53 22.02 15.66
N THR A 34 12.74 22.30 14.37
CA THR A 34 11.78 21.90 13.31
C THR A 34 11.81 20.39 13.01
N THR A 35 12.89 19.68 13.35
CA THR A 35 12.96 18.21 13.26
C THR A 35 12.32 17.52 14.49
N GLN A 36 12.21 18.19 15.64
CA GLN A 36 11.51 17.67 16.81
C GLN A 36 9.98 17.55 16.63
N ASN A 37 9.38 18.41 15.79
CA ASN A 37 7.92 18.44 15.58
C ASN A 37 7.39 17.38 14.58
N LYS A 38 8.26 16.57 13.98
CA LYS A 38 7.88 15.48 13.05
C LYS A 38 7.81 14.10 13.71
N ARG A 39 7.98 14.01 15.04
CA ARG A 39 8.10 12.74 15.77
C ARG A 39 6.91 11.81 15.51
N GLY A 40 7.15 10.72 14.77
CA GLY A 40 6.23 9.59 14.64
C GLY A 40 5.32 9.58 13.41
N TRP A 41 5.31 10.63 12.58
CA TRP A 41 4.54 10.70 11.33
C TRP A 41 5.43 10.34 10.13
N ILE A 42 4.86 9.69 9.11
CA ILE A 42 5.58 9.26 7.89
C ILE A 42 6.04 10.48 7.09
N GLN A 43 5.19 11.48 6.91
CA GLN A 43 5.52 12.73 6.22
C GLN A 43 5.13 13.96 7.04
N SER A 44 3.85 14.10 7.40
CA SER A 44 3.33 15.19 8.23
C SER A 44 1.95 14.81 8.76
N PRO A 45 1.48 15.40 9.88
CA PRO A 45 0.16 15.07 10.43
C PRO A 45 -0.97 15.21 9.40
N LEU A 46 -0.99 16.31 8.63
CA LEU A 46 -2.02 16.54 7.63
C LEU A 46 -1.99 15.49 6.50
N PHE A 47 -0.79 15.17 5.99
CA PHE A 47 -0.63 14.18 4.93
C PHE A 47 -1.07 12.79 5.42
N ASP A 48 -0.57 12.40 6.57
CA ASP A 48 -0.82 11.09 7.16
C ASP A 48 -2.28 10.92 7.60
N LEU A 49 -2.91 11.96 8.15
CA LEU A 49 -4.33 11.93 8.49
C LEU A 49 -5.20 11.83 7.23
N SER A 50 -4.91 12.60 6.18
CA SER A 50 -5.74 12.63 4.97
C SER A 50 -5.59 11.38 4.12
N LEU A 51 -4.37 10.91 3.85
CA LEU A 51 -4.12 9.82 2.91
C LEU A 51 -4.01 8.44 3.57
N PHE A 52 -3.73 8.37 4.88
CA PHE A 52 -3.57 7.09 5.56
C PHE A 52 -4.62 6.82 6.62
N THR A 53 -4.74 7.69 7.62
CA THR A 53 -5.55 7.41 8.82
C THR A 53 -7.05 7.58 8.58
N LEU A 54 -7.47 8.68 7.96
CA LEU A 54 -8.89 8.97 7.72
C LEU A 54 -9.35 8.59 6.31
N SER A 55 -8.47 8.05 5.48
CA SER A 55 -8.82 7.63 4.12
C SER A 55 -9.98 6.64 4.04
N PRO A 56 -10.25 5.73 5.01
CA PRO A 56 -11.43 4.87 4.94
C PRO A 56 -12.76 5.64 4.95
N LEU A 57 -12.80 6.84 5.53
CA LEU A 57 -13.99 7.70 5.50
C LEU A 57 -14.34 8.16 4.08
N ALA A 58 -13.38 8.18 3.15
CA ALA A 58 -13.65 8.47 1.74
C ALA A 58 -14.54 7.39 1.09
N GLY A 59 -14.56 6.17 1.63
CA GLY A 59 -15.51 5.13 1.24
C GLY A 59 -16.97 5.55 1.49
N LEU A 60 -17.24 6.26 2.58
CA LEU A 60 -18.58 6.78 2.90
C LEU A 60 -19.03 7.83 1.88
N LEU A 61 -18.09 8.63 1.34
CA LEU A 61 -18.37 9.60 0.28
C LEU A 61 -18.80 8.95 -1.04
N VAL A 62 -18.57 7.64 -1.21
CA VAL A 62 -19.09 6.88 -2.35
C VAL A 62 -20.34 6.10 -1.98
N ILE A 63 -20.35 5.42 -0.82
CA ILE A 63 -21.48 4.58 -0.41
C ILE A 63 -22.75 5.43 -0.21
N LEU A 64 -22.67 6.52 0.56
CA LEU A 64 -23.86 7.28 0.96
C LEU A 64 -24.59 7.88 -0.25
N PRO A 65 -23.93 8.53 -1.23
CA PRO A 65 -24.63 9.01 -2.43
C PRO A 65 -25.35 7.91 -3.20
N VAL A 66 -24.74 6.72 -3.35
CA VAL A 66 -25.34 5.59 -4.06
C VAL A 66 -26.59 5.08 -3.34
N LEU A 67 -26.57 5.03 -2.00
CA LEU A 67 -27.73 4.59 -1.21
C LEU A 67 -28.87 5.61 -1.19
N VAL A 68 -28.56 6.91 -1.23
CA VAL A 68 -29.56 7.98 -1.10
C VAL A 68 -30.15 8.40 -2.44
N SER A 69 -29.43 8.23 -3.55
CA SER A 69 -29.88 8.71 -4.86
C SER A 69 -29.41 7.83 -6.02
N PRO A 70 -30.26 7.58 -7.03
CA PRO A 70 -29.83 6.96 -8.29
C PRO A 70 -28.67 7.72 -8.97
N LYS A 71 -28.59 9.04 -8.79
CA LYS A 71 -27.49 9.87 -9.31
C LYS A 71 -26.16 9.58 -8.60
N GLY A 72 -26.18 8.97 -7.42
CA GLY A 72 -25.00 8.54 -6.68
C GLY A 72 -24.12 7.56 -7.45
N LEU A 73 -24.68 6.81 -8.40
CA LEU A 73 -23.90 5.97 -9.30
C LEU A 73 -22.85 6.77 -10.09
N ARG A 74 -23.08 8.06 -10.37
CA ARG A 74 -22.08 8.92 -11.01
C ARG A 74 -20.86 9.14 -10.13
N VAL A 75 -21.03 9.20 -8.81
CA VAL A 75 -19.93 9.31 -7.84
C VAL A 75 -19.13 8.02 -7.81
N PHE A 76 -19.81 6.88 -7.80
CA PHE A 76 -19.18 5.56 -7.91
C PHE A 76 -18.34 5.45 -9.19
N ILE A 77 -18.93 5.78 -10.36
CA ILE A 77 -18.22 5.79 -11.64
C ILE A 77 -17.02 6.75 -11.59
N ALA A 78 -17.21 7.97 -11.11
CA ALA A 78 -16.11 8.94 -11.00
C ALA A 78 -14.97 8.41 -10.11
N ALA A 79 -15.28 7.82 -8.96
CA ALA A 79 -14.28 7.24 -8.07
C ALA A 79 -13.54 6.04 -8.72
N THR A 80 -14.24 5.22 -9.52
CA THR A 80 -13.62 4.12 -10.27
C THR A 80 -12.54 4.65 -11.22
N TYR A 81 -12.87 5.67 -12.00
CA TYR A 81 -11.96 6.19 -13.02
C TYR A 81 -10.91 7.16 -12.46
N LEU A 82 -11.22 7.95 -11.43
CA LEU A 82 -10.30 8.96 -10.90
C LEU A 82 -9.42 8.47 -9.74
N ILE A 83 -9.78 7.36 -9.09
CA ILE A 83 -9.05 6.84 -7.92
C ILE A 83 -8.65 5.38 -8.12
N ALA A 84 -9.62 4.49 -8.38
CA ALA A 84 -9.36 3.04 -8.42
C ALA A 84 -8.44 2.63 -9.57
N ILE A 85 -8.73 3.07 -10.80
CA ILE A 85 -7.89 2.78 -11.97
C ILE A 85 -6.48 3.37 -11.81
N PRO A 86 -6.31 4.67 -11.49
CA PRO A 86 -4.97 5.22 -11.28
C PRO A 86 -4.20 4.51 -10.17
N HIS A 87 -4.87 4.05 -9.11
CA HIS A 87 -4.26 3.20 -8.09
C HIS A 87 -3.63 1.94 -8.69
N TYR A 88 -4.39 1.13 -9.44
CA TYR A 88 -3.84 -0.10 -10.04
C TYR A 88 -2.70 0.18 -11.02
N VAL A 89 -2.82 1.25 -11.82
CA VAL A 89 -1.78 1.65 -12.78
C VAL A 89 -0.52 2.18 -12.08
N SER A 90 -0.64 2.75 -10.88
CA SER A 90 0.51 3.35 -10.19
C SER A 90 1.61 2.35 -9.82
N SER A 91 1.32 1.04 -9.70
CA SER A 91 2.34 -0.01 -9.53
C SER A 91 3.30 -0.09 -10.71
N PHE A 92 2.88 0.30 -11.92
CA PHE A 92 3.75 0.32 -13.09
C PHE A 92 4.74 1.49 -13.09
N SER A 93 4.53 2.50 -12.24
CA SER A 93 5.51 3.59 -12.08
C SER A 93 6.89 3.09 -11.64
N PHE A 94 6.96 1.95 -10.94
CA PHE A 94 8.22 1.34 -10.53
C PHE A 94 9.09 0.89 -11.72
N TYR A 95 8.51 0.59 -12.89
CA TYR A 95 9.25 0.25 -14.11
C TYR A 95 9.89 1.48 -14.77
N LEU A 96 9.51 2.69 -14.35
CA LEU A 96 10.06 3.95 -14.86
C LEU A 96 11.32 4.39 -14.09
N GLY A 97 11.75 3.67 -13.06
CA GLY A 97 13.04 3.92 -12.39
C GLY A 97 14.15 3.07 -12.98
N ASP A 98 15.31 3.67 -13.29
CA ASP A 98 16.42 3.00 -13.99
C ASP A 98 16.97 1.82 -13.17
N GLU A 99 17.17 2.02 -11.88
CA GLU A 99 17.67 1.01 -10.94
C GLU A 99 16.70 -0.18 -10.83
N ASN A 100 15.41 0.12 -10.69
CA ASN A 100 14.36 -0.90 -10.61
C ASN A 100 14.26 -1.69 -11.91
N LEU A 101 14.26 -1.00 -13.06
CA LEU A 101 14.16 -1.64 -14.37
C LEU A 101 15.37 -2.55 -14.64
N SER A 102 16.58 -2.10 -14.30
CA SER A 102 17.80 -2.91 -14.39
C SER A 102 17.65 -4.19 -13.57
N TYR A 103 17.18 -4.07 -12.33
CA TYR A 103 16.92 -5.21 -11.45
C TYR A 103 15.82 -6.14 -12.00
N TYR A 104 14.70 -5.62 -12.51
CA TYR A 104 13.61 -6.43 -13.07
C TYR A 104 14.04 -7.21 -14.31
N ARG A 105 14.95 -6.64 -15.12
CA ARG A 105 15.55 -7.33 -16.28
C ARG A 105 16.39 -8.54 -15.90
N THR A 106 16.88 -8.63 -14.67
CA THR A 106 17.56 -9.85 -14.16
C THR A 106 16.56 -10.94 -13.74
N ARG A 107 15.30 -10.59 -13.49
CA ARG A 107 14.23 -11.47 -13.03
C ARG A 107 13.05 -11.46 -14.01
N ARG A 108 13.32 -11.65 -15.30
CA ARG A 108 12.33 -11.43 -16.37
C ARG A 108 11.05 -12.26 -16.20
N LEU A 109 11.21 -13.49 -15.74
CA LEU A 109 10.08 -14.38 -15.49
C LEU A 109 9.10 -13.78 -14.48
N ALA A 110 9.63 -13.20 -13.38
CA ALA A 110 8.80 -12.60 -12.35
C ALA A 110 8.12 -11.31 -12.82
N PHE A 111 8.88 -10.38 -13.43
CA PHE A 111 8.39 -9.02 -13.69
C PHE A 111 7.77 -8.79 -15.08
N PHE A 112 7.98 -9.68 -16.05
CA PHE A 112 7.44 -9.50 -17.41
C PHE A 112 6.58 -10.68 -17.84
N VAL A 113 7.05 -11.91 -17.62
CA VAL A 113 6.29 -13.10 -18.04
C VAL A 113 5.11 -13.35 -17.10
N GLY A 114 5.29 -13.24 -15.77
CA GLY A 114 4.23 -13.41 -14.78
C GLY A 114 2.95 -12.60 -15.07
N PRO A 115 3.04 -11.27 -15.28
CA PRO A 115 1.88 -10.46 -15.65
C PRO A 115 1.15 -10.92 -16.92
N VAL A 116 1.90 -11.33 -17.95
CA VAL A 116 1.33 -11.85 -19.20
C VAL A 116 0.61 -13.18 -18.97
N LEU A 117 1.19 -14.08 -18.18
CA LEU A 117 0.55 -15.35 -17.82
C LEU A 117 -0.74 -15.14 -17.01
N ILE A 118 -0.77 -14.16 -16.10
CA ILE A 118 -1.99 -13.79 -15.37
C ILE A 118 -3.07 -13.32 -16.34
N PHE A 119 -2.73 -12.43 -17.29
CA PHE A 119 -3.67 -11.96 -18.31
C PHE A 119 -4.24 -13.12 -19.15
N ILE A 120 -3.37 -14.02 -19.64
CA ILE A 120 -3.78 -15.20 -20.41
C ILE A 120 -4.70 -16.11 -19.58
N ALA A 121 -4.37 -16.35 -18.31
CA ALA A 121 -5.18 -17.17 -17.42
C ALA A 121 -6.56 -16.57 -17.17
N VAL A 122 -6.66 -15.26 -16.90
CA VAL A 122 -7.94 -14.56 -16.72
C VAL A 122 -8.78 -14.65 -17.99
N MET A 123 -8.17 -14.40 -19.15
CA MET A 123 -8.83 -14.52 -20.45
C MET A 123 -9.36 -15.94 -20.66
N ALA A 124 -8.54 -16.97 -20.44
CA ALA A 124 -8.93 -18.36 -20.60
C ALA A 124 -10.08 -18.76 -19.65
N LEU A 125 -10.00 -18.39 -18.37
CA LEU A 125 -11.06 -18.69 -17.38
C LEU A 125 -12.39 -18.00 -17.74
N ARG A 126 -12.34 -16.76 -18.24
CA ARG A 126 -13.54 -16.02 -18.68
C ARG A 126 -14.16 -16.64 -19.93
N LEU A 127 -13.34 -16.98 -20.93
CA LEU A 127 -13.80 -17.58 -22.19
C LEU A 127 -14.36 -18.99 -21.97
N THR A 128 -13.86 -19.72 -20.98
CA THR A 128 -14.38 -21.04 -20.56
C THR A 128 -15.53 -20.96 -19.56
N LYS A 129 -16.07 -19.76 -19.30
CA LYS A 129 -17.20 -19.50 -18.37
C LYS A 129 -16.93 -19.90 -16.91
N ILE A 130 -15.67 -19.97 -16.50
CA ILE A 130 -15.24 -20.20 -15.10
C ILE A 130 -15.06 -18.84 -14.40
N ASP A 131 -16.04 -17.95 -14.56
CA ASP A 131 -15.97 -16.59 -14.01
C ASP A 131 -15.86 -16.59 -12.47
N ALA A 132 -16.59 -17.51 -11.84
CA ALA A 132 -16.63 -17.61 -10.39
C ALA A 132 -15.23 -17.80 -9.78
N ALA A 133 -14.30 -18.46 -10.47
CA ALA A 133 -12.91 -18.61 -9.99
C ALA A 133 -12.16 -17.28 -10.00
N VAL A 134 -12.32 -16.45 -11.03
CA VAL A 134 -11.70 -15.12 -11.13
C VAL A 134 -12.26 -14.21 -10.05
N GLN A 135 -13.58 -14.16 -9.89
CA GLN A 135 -14.23 -13.32 -8.86
C GLN A 135 -13.87 -13.76 -7.44
N SER A 136 -13.85 -15.07 -7.18
CA SER A 136 -13.42 -15.62 -5.89
C SER A 136 -11.98 -15.26 -5.57
N SER A 137 -11.10 -15.38 -6.57
CA SER A 137 -9.68 -15.02 -6.44
C SER A 137 -9.53 -13.54 -6.12
N LEU A 138 -10.19 -12.66 -6.88
CA LEU A 138 -10.17 -11.21 -6.63
C LEU A 138 -10.67 -10.87 -5.22
N TYR A 139 -11.77 -11.48 -4.79
CA TYR A 139 -12.35 -11.22 -3.48
C TYR A 139 -11.40 -11.63 -2.33
N VAL A 140 -10.87 -12.86 -2.37
CA VAL A 140 -9.93 -13.34 -1.35
C VAL A 140 -8.62 -12.54 -1.38
N TRP A 141 -8.09 -12.26 -2.57
CA TRP A 141 -6.88 -11.47 -2.70
C TRP A 141 -7.07 -10.03 -2.26
N ASN A 142 -8.24 -9.40 -2.47
CA ASN A 142 -8.55 -8.09 -1.91
C ASN A 142 -8.43 -8.10 -0.38
N VAL A 143 -9.04 -9.07 0.30
CA VAL A 143 -8.96 -9.19 1.77
C VAL A 143 -7.50 -9.29 2.21
N PHE A 144 -6.74 -10.19 1.59
CA PHE A 144 -5.33 -10.42 1.94
C PHE A 144 -4.45 -9.20 1.62
N HIS A 145 -4.50 -8.72 0.37
CA HIS A 145 -3.65 -7.64 -0.14
C HIS A 145 -3.85 -6.36 0.65
N VAL A 146 -5.10 -5.92 0.84
CA VAL A 146 -5.42 -4.71 1.60
C VAL A 146 -4.91 -4.84 3.05
N SER A 147 -5.14 -5.99 3.69
CA SER A 147 -4.66 -6.24 5.05
C SER A 147 -3.14 -6.20 5.17
N MET A 148 -2.42 -6.74 4.18
CA MET A 148 -0.95 -6.72 4.14
C MET A 148 -0.40 -5.32 3.87
N GLN A 149 -1.05 -4.52 3.02
CA GLN A 149 -0.72 -3.12 2.83
C GLN A 149 -0.88 -2.35 4.15
N SER A 150 -2.03 -2.46 4.82
CA SER A 150 -2.28 -1.80 6.10
C SER A 150 -1.25 -2.24 7.15
N ALA A 151 -0.93 -3.54 7.23
CA ALA A 151 0.11 -4.01 8.15
C ALA A 151 1.51 -3.48 7.80
N GLY A 152 1.81 -3.28 6.51
CA GLY A 152 3.05 -2.66 6.02
C GLY A 152 3.17 -1.19 6.45
N ILE A 153 2.13 -0.38 6.22
CA ILE A 153 2.09 1.03 6.64
C ILE A 153 2.16 1.14 8.17
N LEU A 154 1.44 0.29 8.90
CA LEU A 154 1.51 0.23 10.36
C LEU A 154 2.93 -0.11 10.85
N ALA A 155 3.66 -0.96 10.14
CA ALA A 155 5.06 -1.26 10.50
C ALA A 155 5.98 -0.04 10.34
N VAL A 156 5.71 0.85 9.37
CA VAL A 156 6.44 2.13 9.23
C VAL A 156 6.14 3.02 10.43
N TYR A 157 4.87 3.21 10.80
CA TYR A 157 4.50 3.97 12.00
C TYR A 157 5.14 3.39 13.26
N ARG A 158 5.10 2.06 13.42
CA ARG A 158 5.73 1.38 14.55
C ARG A 158 7.22 1.69 14.64
N ARG A 159 7.96 1.58 13.53
CA ARG A 159 9.40 1.87 13.50
C ARG A 159 9.68 3.32 13.88
N LEU A 160 8.94 4.28 13.32
CA LEU A 160 9.07 5.71 13.64
C LEU A 160 8.75 6.03 15.11
N ASN A 161 7.96 5.18 15.76
CA ASN A 161 7.57 5.32 17.17
C ASN A 161 8.30 4.33 18.10
N GLY A 162 9.42 3.74 17.63
CA GLY A 162 10.32 2.90 18.41
C GLY A 162 9.71 1.58 18.90
N GLY A 163 8.78 1.00 18.14
CA GLY A 163 8.24 -0.32 18.42
C GLY A 163 9.10 -1.45 17.87
N LEU A 164 8.82 -2.67 18.34
CA LEU A 164 9.66 -3.83 18.09
C LEU A 164 9.24 -4.57 16.81
N LEU A 165 10.20 -5.21 16.13
CA LEU A 165 9.91 -6.06 14.96
C LEU A 165 9.06 -7.28 15.32
N SER A 166 9.19 -7.79 16.55
CA SER A 166 8.42 -8.93 17.07
C SER A 166 6.91 -8.67 17.11
N GLU A 167 6.48 -7.40 17.20
CA GLU A 167 5.08 -6.98 17.14
C GLU A 167 4.46 -7.19 15.74
N SER A 168 5.28 -7.26 14.68
CA SER A 168 4.82 -7.27 13.29
C SER A 168 3.98 -8.49 12.93
N ARG A 169 4.36 -9.68 13.40
CA ARG A 169 3.59 -10.90 13.15
C ARG A 169 2.20 -10.86 13.77
N PHE A 170 2.09 -10.33 14.98
CA PHE A 170 0.82 -10.26 15.71
C PHE A 170 -0.07 -9.17 15.13
N ALA A 171 0.48 -8.00 14.79
CA ALA A 171 -0.28 -6.95 14.12
C ALA A 171 -0.81 -7.39 12.75
N ARG A 172 0.00 -8.12 11.96
CA ARG A 172 -0.45 -8.72 10.69
C ARG A 172 -1.60 -9.70 10.92
N ALA A 173 -1.48 -10.58 11.90
CA ALA A 173 -2.53 -11.53 12.25
C ALA A 173 -3.81 -10.82 12.74
N SER A 174 -3.70 -9.79 13.57
CA SER A 174 -4.84 -8.98 14.02
C SER A 174 -5.55 -8.32 12.85
N ILE A 175 -4.83 -7.62 11.98
CA ILE A 175 -5.42 -6.90 10.84
C ILE A 175 -6.06 -7.90 9.87
N LEU A 176 -5.35 -8.95 9.49
CA LEU A 176 -5.87 -9.96 8.56
C LEU A 176 -7.08 -10.71 9.14
N GLY A 177 -7.01 -11.10 10.42
CA GLY A 177 -8.10 -11.78 11.11
C GLY A 177 -9.35 -10.92 11.23
N VAL A 178 -9.21 -9.67 11.68
CA VAL A 178 -10.35 -8.74 11.80
C VAL A 178 -10.94 -8.45 10.43
N ASN A 179 -10.12 -8.06 9.44
CA ASN A 179 -10.60 -7.77 8.09
C ASN A 179 -11.24 -8.99 7.42
N GLY A 180 -10.65 -10.17 7.58
CA GLY A 180 -11.23 -11.43 7.12
C GLY A 180 -12.57 -11.74 7.79
N THR A 181 -12.67 -11.52 9.10
CA THR A 181 -13.92 -11.71 9.84
C THR A 181 -15.01 -10.80 9.26
N LEU A 182 -14.71 -9.52 9.08
CA LEU A 182 -15.64 -8.53 8.55
C LEU A 182 -16.06 -8.84 7.11
N ALA A 183 -15.11 -9.21 6.24
CA ALA A 183 -15.39 -9.56 4.85
C ALA A 183 -16.25 -10.81 4.74
N PHE A 184 -15.87 -11.89 5.44
CA PHE A 184 -16.50 -13.19 5.30
C PHE A 184 -17.71 -13.41 6.23
N PHE A 185 -18.10 -12.40 7.03
CA PHE A 185 -19.26 -12.51 7.93
C PHE A 185 -20.55 -12.82 7.16
N HIS A 186 -20.74 -12.19 6.01
CA HIS A 186 -21.85 -12.41 5.09
C HIS A 186 -21.38 -13.04 3.77
N ILE A 187 -20.55 -14.08 3.86
CA ILE A 187 -20.00 -14.77 2.68
C ILE A 187 -21.09 -15.36 1.77
N ASP A 188 -22.27 -15.66 2.33
CA ASP A 188 -23.45 -16.12 1.61
C ASP A 188 -24.00 -15.07 0.63
N HIS A 189 -23.75 -13.79 0.87
CA HIS A 189 -24.07 -12.72 -0.08
C HIS A 189 -23.13 -12.69 -1.29
N PHE A 190 -22.07 -13.52 -1.33
CA PHE A 190 -21.11 -13.62 -2.43
C PHE A 190 -21.22 -14.98 -3.16
N PRO A 191 -22.16 -15.12 -4.12
CA PRO A 191 -22.41 -16.37 -4.83
C PRO A 191 -21.17 -17.06 -5.43
N PRO A 192 -20.19 -16.34 -6.03
CA PRO A 192 -19.02 -16.99 -6.63
C PRO A 192 -18.23 -17.89 -5.67
N ILE A 193 -18.10 -17.50 -4.39
CA ILE A 193 -17.46 -18.34 -3.38
C ILE A 193 -18.48 -19.28 -2.75
N TYR A 194 -19.60 -18.73 -2.28
CA TYR A 194 -20.60 -19.48 -1.51
C TYR A 194 -21.09 -20.73 -2.25
N GLN A 195 -21.53 -20.57 -3.51
CA GLN A 195 -22.07 -21.69 -4.29
C GLN A 195 -21.00 -22.74 -4.61
N ASN A 196 -19.75 -22.33 -4.83
CA ASN A 196 -18.66 -23.28 -5.09
C ASN A 196 -18.29 -24.09 -3.84
N LEU A 197 -18.30 -23.46 -2.66
CA LEU A 197 -18.10 -24.17 -1.39
C LEU A 197 -19.23 -25.16 -1.12
N LEU A 198 -20.49 -24.79 -1.37
CA LEU A 198 -21.62 -25.70 -1.24
C LEU A 198 -21.52 -26.91 -2.19
N LYS A 199 -21.09 -26.71 -3.45
CA LYS A 199 -20.91 -27.80 -4.41
C LYS A 199 -19.89 -28.85 -3.97
N VAL A 200 -18.87 -28.45 -3.22
CA VAL A 200 -17.86 -29.36 -2.67
C VAL A 200 -18.17 -29.78 -1.23
N HIS A 201 -19.39 -29.52 -0.74
CA HIS A 201 -19.85 -29.82 0.62
C HIS A 201 -18.95 -29.24 1.71
N PHE A 202 -18.31 -28.10 1.45
CA PHE A 202 -17.48 -27.42 2.42
C PHE A 202 -18.35 -26.70 3.46
N PRO A 203 -18.08 -26.83 4.77
CA PRO A 203 -18.86 -26.18 5.82
C PRO A 203 -18.57 -24.67 5.85
N VAL A 204 -19.31 -23.88 5.06
CA VAL A 204 -19.06 -22.44 4.85
C VAL A 204 -18.88 -21.64 6.16
N TRP A 205 -19.62 -22.00 7.22
CA TRP A 205 -19.53 -21.35 8.53
C TRP A 205 -18.13 -21.38 9.15
N THR A 206 -17.25 -22.31 8.73
CA THR A 206 -15.88 -22.38 9.25
C THR A 206 -15.01 -21.22 8.79
N ILE A 207 -15.33 -20.52 7.69
CA ILE A 207 -14.53 -19.40 7.17
C ILE A 207 -14.58 -18.18 8.10
N PRO A 208 -15.76 -17.63 8.45
CA PRO A 208 -15.83 -16.53 9.41
C PRO A 208 -15.34 -16.97 10.80
N ALA A 209 -15.60 -18.21 11.22
CA ALA A 209 -15.13 -18.72 12.51
C ALA A 209 -13.58 -18.81 12.57
N ALA A 210 -12.93 -19.29 11.51
CA ALA A 210 -11.48 -19.34 11.41
C ALA A 210 -10.87 -17.93 11.39
N SER A 211 -11.47 -17.01 10.62
CA SER A 211 -11.03 -15.61 10.56
C SER A 211 -11.14 -14.94 11.92
N LEU A 212 -12.25 -15.16 12.64
CA LEU A 212 -12.46 -14.64 13.99
C LEU A 212 -11.45 -15.22 14.99
N SER A 213 -11.15 -16.51 14.87
CA SER A 213 -10.14 -17.16 15.72
C SER A 213 -8.76 -16.53 15.52
N VAL A 214 -8.35 -16.29 14.26
CA VAL A 214 -7.11 -15.56 13.95
C VAL A 214 -7.15 -14.14 14.49
N ALA A 215 -8.30 -13.45 14.38
CA ALA A 215 -8.48 -12.10 14.90
C ALA A 215 -8.26 -12.04 16.42
N VAL A 216 -8.94 -12.92 17.17
CA VAL A 216 -8.87 -12.97 18.64
C VAL A 216 -7.46 -13.31 19.09
N VAL A 217 -6.86 -14.39 18.58
CA VAL A 217 -5.48 -14.79 18.94
C VAL A 217 -4.49 -13.69 18.58
N GLY A 218 -4.60 -13.13 17.37
CA GLY A 218 -3.74 -12.04 16.92
C GLY A 218 -3.84 -10.82 17.83
N LEU A 219 -5.05 -10.35 18.12
CA LEU A 219 -5.30 -9.20 19.00
C LEU A 219 -4.80 -9.42 20.43
N VAL A 220 -5.05 -10.59 21.02
CA VAL A 220 -4.57 -10.93 22.38
C VAL A 220 -3.04 -10.92 22.41
N CYS A 221 -2.38 -11.61 21.48
CA CYS A 221 -0.92 -11.62 21.42
C CYS A 221 -0.33 -10.25 21.09
N TYR A 222 -0.99 -9.46 20.24
CA TYR A 222 -0.52 -8.12 19.90
C TYR A 222 -0.65 -7.17 21.10
N TRP A 223 -1.78 -7.22 21.80
CA TRP A 223 -2.02 -6.43 23.00
C TRP A 223 -1.04 -6.77 24.13
N ASP A 224 -0.77 -8.06 24.35
CA ASP A 224 0.26 -8.52 25.28
C ASP A 224 1.66 -8.01 24.89
N SER A 225 1.99 -8.01 23.60
CA SER A 225 3.22 -7.40 23.10
C SER A 225 3.28 -5.89 23.33
N LEU A 226 2.17 -5.16 23.14
CA LEU A 226 2.09 -3.72 23.38
C LEU A 226 2.21 -3.38 24.87
N ARG A 227 1.63 -4.20 25.76
CA ARG A 227 1.75 -4.05 27.22
C ARG A 227 3.19 -4.18 27.71
N ARG A 228 3.99 -5.05 27.07
CA ARG A 228 5.41 -5.25 27.39
C ARG A 228 6.34 -4.22 26.73
N ARG A 229 5.81 -3.30 25.91
CA ARG A 229 6.62 -2.33 25.17
C ARG A 229 7.12 -1.23 26.12
N ALA A 230 8.43 -0.98 26.11
CA ALA A 230 9.03 0.08 26.93
C ALA A 230 8.54 1.49 26.56
N LYS A 231 8.28 1.74 25.27
CA LYS A 231 7.75 3.00 24.75
C LYS A 231 6.25 2.89 24.53
N ARG A 232 5.48 3.85 25.05
CA ARG A 232 4.02 3.91 24.84
C ARG A 232 3.67 4.04 23.36
N LEU A 233 2.55 3.45 22.98
CA LEU A 233 1.95 3.61 21.66
C LEU A 233 1.60 5.09 21.45
N ARG A 234 2.08 5.67 20.35
CA ARG A 234 1.85 7.08 20.02
C ARG A 234 0.63 7.23 19.12
N ALA A 235 0.06 8.44 19.11
CA ALA A 235 -1.16 8.74 18.37
C ALA A 235 -1.12 8.28 16.90
N PRO A 236 -0.07 8.54 16.08
CA PRO A 236 -0.08 8.12 14.67
C PRO A 236 -0.22 6.61 14.48
N GLU A 237 0.51 5.84 15.28
CA GLU A 237 0.48 4.38 15.24
C GLU A 237 -0.87 3.83 15.71
N LEU A 238 -1.42 4.39 16.81
CA LEU A 238 -2.72 3.97 17.36
C LEU A 238 -3.87 4.31 16.40
N THR A 239 -3.94 5.54 15.89
CA THR A 239 -5.04 5.97 15.03
C THR A 239 -5.03 5.21 13.71
N PHE A 240 -3.85 4.96 13.14
CA PHE A 240 -3.73 4.16 11.93
C PHE A 240 -4.08 2.68 12.18
N LEU A 241 -3.71 2.12 13.34
CA LEU A 241 -4.14 0.77 13.74
C LEU A 241 -5.67 0.67 13.82
N VAL A 242 -6.33 1.59 14.53
CA VAL A 242 -7.80 1.61 14.65
C VAL A 242 -8.45 1.73 13.28
N SER A 243 -7.97 2.66 12.45
CA SER A 243 -8.42 2.83 11.06
C SER A 243 -8.29 1.54 10.24
N SER A 244 -7.15 0.84 10.36
CA SER A 244 -6.90 -0.42 9.64
C SER A 244 -7.81 -1.56 10.07
N LEU A 245 -8.17 -1.63 11.37
CA LEU A 245 -9.10 -2.64 11.90
C LEU A 245 -10.55 -2.36 11.51
N LEU A 246 -10.89 -1.08 11.29
CA LEU A 246 -12.23 -0.67 10.89
C LEU A 246 -12.40 -0.60 9.37
N LEU A 247 -11.34 -0.70 8.57
CA LEU A 247 -11.36 -0.52 7.13
C LEU A 247 -12.44 -1.37 6.41
N PHE A 248 -12.69 -2.58 6.89
CA PHE A 248 -13.65 -3.53 6.31
C PHE A 248 -15.09 -3.39 6.84
N HIS A 249 -15.37 -2.37 7.67
CA HIS A 249 -16.71 -2.17 8.24
C HIS A 249 -17.86 -2.06 7.22
N PRO A 250 -17.71 -1.62 5.95
CA PRO A 250 -18.82 -1.57 4.99
C PRO A 250 -19.52 -2.92 4.78
N TYR A 251 -18.79 -4.04 4.92
CA TYR A 251 -19.37 -5.38 4.79
C TYR A 251 -20.42 -5.72 5.86
N LEU A 252 -20.44 -5.00 6.99
CA LEU A 252 -21.40 -5.25 8.06
C LEU A 252 -22.78 -4.63 7.82
N TRP A 253 -22.88 -3.60 6.99
CA TRP A 253 -24.10 -2.78 6.90
C TRP A 253 -24.51 -2.41 5.47
N VAL A 254 -23.64 -2.61 4.47
CA VAL A 254 -24.00 -2.42 3.05
C VAL A 254 -24.41 -3.77 2.45
N ARG A 255 -25.69 -3.89 2.06
CA ARG A 255 -26.24 -5.14 1.51
C ARG A 255 -25.66 -5.51 0.14
N ASP A 256 -25.38 -4.51 -0.70
CA ASP A 256 -24.70 -4.72 -1.98
C ASP A 256 -23.20 -4.93 -1.75
N LEU A 257 -22.72 -6.16 -1.95
CA LEU A 257 -21.31 -6.47 -1.74
C LEU A 257 -20.36 -5.75 -2.69
N ASN A 258 -20.76 -5.41 -3.92
CA ASN A 258 -19.90 -4.66 -4.82
C ASN A 258 -19.70 -3.24 -4.28
N LEU A 259 -20.77 -2.61 -3.80
CA LEU A 259 -20.71 -1.30 -3.16
C LEU A 259 -19.92 -1.34 -1.84
N ALA A 260 -20.13 -2.37 -1.01
CA ALA A 260 -19.39 -2.59 0.23
C ALA A 260 -17.89 -2.74 -0.03
N THR A 261 -17.54 -3.62 -0.97
CA THR A 261 -16.15 -3.89 -1.40
C THR A 261 -15.52 -2.60 -1.92
N PHE A 262 -16.22 -1.89 -2.82
CA PHE A 262 -15.68 -0.68 -3.41
C PHE A 262 -15.48 0.42 -2.38
N GLY A 263 -16.45 0.65 -1.48
CA GLY A 263 -16.33 1.61 -0.40
C GLY A 263 -15.16 1.32 0.54
N MET A 264 -14.93 0.04 0.88
CA MET A 264 -13.74 -0.37 1.62
C MET A 264 -12.45 -0.07 0.83
N LEU A 265 -12.44 -0.38 -0.46
CA LEU A 265 -11.25 -0.21 -1.31
C LEU A 265 -10.86 1.26 -1.53
N ILE A 266 -11.79 2.22 -1.49
CA ILE A 266 -11.45 3.64 -1.67
C ILE A 266 -10.37 4.11 -0.67
N GLY A 267 -10.50 3.76 0.60
CA GLY A 267 -9.51 4.12 1.62
C GLY A 267 -8.13 3.51 1.35
N HIS A 268 -8.13 2.25 0.88
CA HIS A 268 -6.94 1.52 0.47
C HIS A 268 -6.27 2.13 -0.79
N PHE A 269 -7.06 2.53 -1.79
CA PHE A 269 -6.56 3.16 -3.00
C PHE A 269 -5.85 4.48 -2.71
N LEU A 270 -6.44 5.31 -1.84
CA LEU A 270 -5.84 6.57 -1.39
C LEU A 270 -4.55 6.34 -0.60
N GLN A 271 -4.53 5.34 0.29
CA GLN A 271 -3.32 4.94 1.02
C GLN A 271 -2.20 4.58 0.04
N TYR A 272 -2.50 3.75 -0.96
CA TYR A 272 -1.50 3.31 -1.91
C TYR A 272 -0.98 4.45 -2.78
N LEU A 273 -1.89 5.26 -3.35
CA LEU A 273 -1.51 6.43 -4.15
C LEU A 273 -0.64 7.40 -3.32
N GLY A 274 -0.99 7.60 -2.06
CA GLY A 274 -0.22 8.43 -1.13
C GLY A 274 1.20 7.90 -0.90
N ILE A 275 1.37 6.61 -0.62
CA ILE A 275 2.69 6.03 -0.35
C ILE A 275 3.55 5.94 -1.62
N VAL A 276 2.97 5.59 -2.77
CA VAL A 276 3.67 5.56 -4.07
C VAL A 276 4.10 6.97 -4.49
N TRP A 277 3.21 7.96 -4.35
CA TRP A 277 3.57 9.35 -4.65
C TRP A 277 4.71 9.83 -3.75
N LEU A 278 4.61 9.62 -2.43
CA LEU A 278 5.63 10.03 -1.47
C LEU A 278 6.98 9.39 -1.79
N LEU A 279 6.99 8.08 -2.07
CA LEU A 279 8.17 7.33 -2.45
C LEU A 279 8.81 7.91 -3.71
N ASN A 280 8.03 8.04 -4.79
CA ASN A 280 8.55 8.54 -6.07
C ASN A 280 9.08 9.98 -5.94
N ARG A 281 8.38 10.84 -5.21
CA ARG A 281 8.79 12.22 -4.95
C ARG A 281 10.10 12.31 -4.19
N ARG A 282 10.33 11.43 -3.20
CA ARG A 282 11.57 11.39 -2.42
C ARG A 282 12.72 10.74 -3.19
N LYS A 283 12.47 9.60 -3.84
CA LYS A 283 13.49 8.81 -4.56
C LYS A 283 13.99 9.50 -5.82
N TYR A 284 13.10 10.13 -6.58
CA TYR A 284 13.41 10.77 -7.86
C TYR A 284 13.30 12.29 -7.78
N ALA A 285 13.68 12.88 -6.65
CA ALA A 285 13.67 14.33 -6.47
C ALA A 285 14.66 15.03 -7.40
N THR A 286 15.74 14.36 -7.80
CA THR A 286 16.74 14.84 -8.76
C THR A 286 16.31 14.46 -10.19
N VAL A 287 16.58 15.33 -11.16
CA VAL A 287 16.19 15.16 -12.58
C VAL A 287 17.22 14.31 -13.36
N GLU A 288 17.90 13.40 -12.67
CA GLU A 288 18.94 12.55 -13.26
C GLU A 288 18.35 11.23 -13.77
N GLY A 289 19.09 10.55 -14.66
CA GLY A 289 18.70 9.26 -15.24
C GLY A 289 18.06 9.37 -16.63
N SER A 290 17.43 8.28 -17.06
CA SER A 290 16.82 8.13 -18.38
C SER A 290 15.60 9.04 -18.61
N GLY A 291 15.09 9.08 -19.85
CA GLY A 291 13.89 9.84 -20.18
C GLY A 291 12.63 9.41 -19.39
N HIS A 292 12.47 8.12 -19.10
CA HIS A 292 11.34 7.62 -18.33
C HIS A 292 11.46 7.96 -16.84
N GLN A 293 12.67 7.93 -16.28
CA GLN A 293 12.91 8.37 -14.90
C GLN A 293 12.69 9.88 -14.74
N ARG A 294 13.16 10.69 -15.69
CA ARG A 294 12.90 12.14 -15.72
C ARG A 294 11.41 12.45 -15.82
N LEU A 295 10.66 11.69 -16.61
CA LEU A 295 9.20 11.81 -16.68
C LEU A 295 8.56 11.51 -15.31
N LEU A 296 8.93 10.39 -14.68
CA LEU A 296 8.44 10.02 -13.35
C LEU A 296 8.79 11.09 -12.29
N SER A 297 10.01 11.63 -12.33
CA SER A 297 10.46 12.73 -11.47
C SER A 297 9.57 13.96 -11.65
N SER A 298 9.34 14.39 -12.90
CA SER A 298 8.50 15.56 -13.20
C SER A 298 7.08 15.37 -12.70
N ILE A 299 6.47 14.19 -12.92
CA ILE A 299 5.12 13.86 -12.47
C ILE A 299 5.06 13.88 -10.93
N SER A 300 6.01 13.24 -10.26
CA SER A 300 5.99 13.08 -8.79
C SER A 300 6.33 14.36 -8.02
N THR A 301 7.07 15.29 -8.61
CA THR A 301 7.45 16.57 -7.97
C THR A 301 6.45 17.69 -8.22
N LYS A 302 5.66 17.64 -9.30
CA LYS A 302 4.69 18.69 -9.68
C LYS A 302 3.25 18.22 -9.49
N THR A 303 2.59 18.68 -8.43
CA THR A 303 1.20 18.30 -8.11
C THR A 303 0.21 18.47 -9.28
N PRO A 304 0.23 19.57 -10.06
CA PRO A 304 -0.69 19.69 -11.21
C PRO A 304 -0.46 18.60 -12.26
N LEU A 305 0.80 18.22 -12.51
CA LEU A 305 1.14 17.17 -13.47
C LEU A 305 0.75 15.79 -12.93
N LEU A 306 0.92 15.54 -11.62
CA LEU A 306 0.40 14.33 -10.97
C LEU A 306 -1.12 14.22 -11.17
N LEU A 307 -1.87 15.26 -10.81
CA LEU A 307 -3.34 15.25 -10.92
C LEU A 307 -3.79 15.07 -12.37
N LEU A 308 -3.16 15.78 -13.31
CA LEU A 308 -3.39 15.60 -14.75
C LEU A 308 -3.15 14.15 -15.16
N THR A 309 -2.04 13.55 -14.74
CA THR A 309 -1.70 12.15 -15.04
C THR A 309 -2.77 11.19 -14.53
N LEU A 310 -3.21 11.34 -13.27
CA LEU A 310 -4.24 10.48 -12.69
C LEU A 310 -5.57 10.61 -13.46
N VAL A 311 -5.99 11.84 -13.78
CA VAL A 311 -7.21 12.10 -14.57
C VAL A 311 -7.09 11.52 -15.98
N SER A 312 -5.95 11.69 -16.65
CA SER A 312 -5.73 11.17 -18.00
C SER A 312 -5.77 9.64 -18.04
N VAL A 313 -5.14 8.97 -17.07
CA VAL A 313 -5.21 7.52 -16.93
C VAL A 313 -6.66 7.05 -16.74
N GLY A 314 -7.41 7.72 -15.87
CA GLY A 314 -8.83 7.47 -15.67
C GLY A 314 -9.66 7.64 -16.93
N LEU A 315 -9.46 8.75 -17.63
CA LEU A 315 -10.18 9.08 -18.87
C LEU A 315 -9.92 8.05 -19.97
N VAL A 316 -8.67 7.61 -20.15
CA VAL A 316 -8.32 6.57 -21.14
C VAL A 316 -9.09 5.28 -20.87
N PHE A 317 -9.14 4.83 -19.62
CA PHE A 317 -9.90 3.61 -19.26
C PHE A 317 -11.41 3.81 -19.37
N TYR A 318 -11.93 4.99 -19.05
CA TYR A 318 -13.35 5.31 -19.25
C TYR A 318 -13.73 5.23 -20.73
N LEU A 319 -12.92 5.84 -21.59
CA LEU A 319 -13.12 5.77 -23.04
C LEU A 319 -12.98 4.33 -23.54
N ALA A 320 -12.00 3.56 -23.05
CA ALA A 320 -11.86 2.15 -23.41
C ALA A 320 -13.10 1.32 -23.03
N GLU A 321 -13.69 1.54 -21.84
CA GLU A 321 -14.94 0.90 -21.44
C GLU A 321 -16.06 1.24 -22.43
N LYS A 322 -16.30 2.54 -22.70
CA LYS A 322 -17.37 2.98 -23.59
C LYS A 322 -17.17 2.52 -25.03
N SER A 323 -15.95 2.57 -25.55
CA SER A 323 -15.61 2.05 -26.87
C SER A 323 -15.82 0.54 -26.95
N SER A 324 -15.44 -0.23 -25.93
CA SER A 324 -15.66 -1.68 -25.91
C SER A 324 -17.15 -2.05 -25.92
N ALA A 325 -17.97 -1.29 -25.19
CA ALA A 325 -19.41 -1.47 -25.17
C ALA A 325 -20.06 -1.09 -26.52
N TRP A 326 -19.63 0.03 -27.10
CA TRP A 326 -20.08 0.49 -28.42
C TRP A 326 -19.74 -0.52 -29.54
N LEU A 327 -18.56 -1.14 -29.47
CA LEU A 327 -18.11 -2.19 -30.40
C LEU A 327 -18.75 -3.57 -30.13
N GLY A 328 -19.62 -3.71 -29.14
CA GLY A 328 -20.26 -4.99 -28.80
C GLY A 328 -19.33 -6.02 -28.14
N VAL A 329 -18.18 -5.59 -27.60
CA VAL A 329 -17.19 -6.45 -26.92
C VAL A 329 -16.93 -6.03 -25.47
N PRO A 330 -17.95 -5.75 -24.63
CA PRO A 330 -17.75 -5.26 -23.25
C PRO A 330 -16.96 -6.23 -22.36
N ILE A 331 -17.00 -7.53 -22.67
CA ILE A 331 -16.23 -8.56 -21.95
C ILE A 331 -14.71 -8.34 -22.05
N SER A 332 -14.23 -7.73 -23.14
CA SER A 332 -12.81 -7.43 -23.33
C SER A 332 -12.30 -6.46 -22.26
N TYR A 333 -13.07 -5.40 -21.98
CA TYR A 333 -12.75 -4.46 -20.91
C TYR A 333 -12.75 -5.14 -19.54
N VAL A 334 -13.72 -6.01 -19.27
CA VAL A 334 -13.78 -6.78 -18.01
C VAL A 334 -12.56 -7.70 -17.85
N ILE A 335 -12.10 -8.34 -18.92
CA ILE A 335 -10.87 -9.16 -18.90
C ILE A 335 -9.66 -8.28 -18.57
N VAL A 336 -9.50 -7.14 -19.24
CA VAL A 336 -8.40 -6.20 -18.99
C VAL A 336 -8.43 -5.69 -17.55
N TRP A 337 -9.60 -5.27 -17.05
CA TRP A 337 -9.78 -4.75 -15.70
C TRP A 337 -9.40 -5.77 -14.62
N ASN A 338 -9.92 -7.00 -14.71
CA ASN A 338 -9.62 -8.03 -13.71
C ASN A 338 -8.17 -8.52 -13.79
N SER A 339 -7.61 -8.56 -15.00
CA SER A 339 -6.19 -8.86 -15.18
C SER A 339 -5.33 -7.79 -14.54
N LEU A 340 -5.67 -6.51 -14.73
CA LEU A 340 -4.95 -5.39 -14.13
C LEU A 340 -4.95 -5.48 -12.60
N ALA A 341 -6.09 -5.79 -11.97
CA ALA A 341 -6.19 -5.96 -10.53
C ALA A 341 -5.34 -7.14 -10.00
N LEU A 342 -5.38 -8.30 -10.67
CA LEU A 342 -4.58 -9.47 -10.27
C LEU A 342 -3.07 -9.25 -10.50
N VAL A 343 -2.71 -8.60 -11.61
CA VAL A 343 -1.32 -8.20 -11.90
C VAL A 343 -0.83 -7.21 -10.86
N HIS A 344 -1.66 -6.27 -10.43
CA HIS A 344 -1.35 -5.34 -9.36
C HIS A 344 -1.05 -6.10 -8.04
N PHE A 345 -1.91 -7.02 -7.60
CA PHE A 345 -1.63 -7.82 -6.39
C PHE A 345 -0.31 -8.59 -6.48
N TYR A 346 -0.07 -9.19 -7.65
CA TYR A 346 1.13 -9.97 -7.92
C TYR A 346 2.40 -9.10 -7.91
N LEU A 347 2.39 -7.98 -8.65
CA LEU A 347 3.54 -7.07 -8.73
C LEU A 347 3.83 -6.41 -7.39
N ASP A 348 2.80 -5.98 -6.66
CA ASP A 348 2.98 -5.38 -5.34
C ASP A 348 3.59 -6.38 -4.35
N GLY A 349 3.22 -7.66 -4.44
CA GLY A 349 3.84 -8.73 -3.67
C GLY A 349 5.35 -8.90 -3.94
N LEU A 350 5.84 -8.45 -5.10
CA LEU A 350 7.26 -8.44 -5.47
C LEU A 350 7.94 -7.11 -5.14
N ILE A 351 7.29 -5.99 -5.46
CA ILE A 351 7.82 -4.62 -5.30
C ILE A 351 7.99 -4.28 -3.82
N TRP A 352 7.03 -4.68 -2.98
CA TRP A 352 7.04 -4.40 -1.54
C TRP A 352 7.61 -5.56 -0.71
N ALA A 353 8.33 -6.49 -1.35
CA ALA A 353 8.96 -7.63 -0.68
C ALA A 353 10.22 -7.23 0.09
N PHE A 354 10.09 -6.58 1.25
CA PHE A 354 11.22 -6.16 2.10
C PHE A 354 12.07 -7.32 2.67
N LYS A 355 11.75 -8.58 2.36
CA LYS A 355 12.68 -9.71 2.56
C LYS A 355 13.83 -9.70 1.55
N ASP A 356 13.64 -9.09 0.38
CA ASP A 356 14.68 -8.92 -0.63
C ASP A 356 15.63 -7.74 -0.24
N PRO A 357 16.95 -7.96 -0.19
CA PRO A 357 17.92 -6.90 0.09
C PRO A 357 17.83 -5.71 -0.88
N PHE A 358 17.51 -5.94 -2.15
CA PHE A 358 17.35 -4.88 -3.13
C PHE A 358 16.23 -3.94 -2.71
N VAL A 359 15.04 -4.48 -2.44
CA VAL A 359 13.86 -3.69 -2.03
C VAL A 359 14.15 -2.89 -0.76
N ARG A 360 14.81 -3.49 0.24
CA ARG A 360 15.20 -2.76 1.45
C ARG A 360 16.12 -1.59 1.15
N LYS A 361 17.13 -1.79 0.31
CA LYS A 361 18.12 -0.77 -0.04
C LYS A 361 17.50 0.35 -0.88
N THR A 362 16.60 0.03 -1.80
CA THR A 362 16.15 0.97 -2.84
C THR A 362 14.81 1.64 -2.54
N ILE A 363 14.03 1.13 -1.59
CA ILE A 363 12.75 1.68 -1.16
C ILE A 363 12.80 2.12 0.32
N GLY A 364 13.39 1.32 1.20
CA GLY A 364 13.39 1.54 2.65
C GLY A 364 13.79 2.94 3.11
N PRO A 365 14.94 3.50 2.65
CA PRO A 365 15.39 4.84 3.03
C PRO A 365 14.39 5.95 2.69
N TYR A 366 13.54 5.75 1.68
CA TYR A 366 12.59 6.76 1.25
C TYR A 366 11.24 6.67 1.96
N LEU A 367 10.99 5.60 2.73
CA LEU A 367 9.78 5.46 3.55
C LEU A 367 9.96 6.02 4.96
N THR A 368 11.18 5.98 5.50
CA THR A 368 11.52 6.50 6.83
C THR A 368 12.57 7.61 6.71
N PRO A 369 12.35 8.82 7.27
CA PRO A 369 13.36 9.89 7.23
C PRO A 369 14.73 9.44 7.77
N ASP A 370 15.82 9.91 7.14
CA ASP A 370 17.22 9.52 7.44
C ASP A 370 17.61 9.67 8.93
N SER A 371 16.93 10.56 9.67
CA SER A 371 17.11 10.73 11.12
C SER A 371 16.83 9.46 11.94
N HIS A 372 16.30 8.41 11.33
CA HIS A 372 16.00 7.12 11.97
C HIS A 372 16.84 5.94 11.46
N MET A 373 17.74 6.14 10.49
CA MET A 373 18.62 5.07 9.97
C MET A 373 19.96 4.97 10.74
N ALA A 374 20.29 5.93 11.59
CA ALA A 374 21.57 5.99 12.31
C ALA A 374 21.64 5.12 13.59
N VAL A 375 20.70 4.19 13.80
CA VAL A 375 20.68 3.32 14.98
C VAL A 375 20.36 1.89 14.54
N GLU A 376 21.34 1.22 13.94
CA GLU A 376 21.45 -0.24 13.94
C GLU A 376 22.83 -0.64 14.45
#